data_AF-A0A3S1ZFV9-F1
#
_entry.id   AF-A0A3S1ZFV9-F1
#
_cell.length_a   1.000
_cell.length_b   1.000
_cell.length_c   1.000
_cell.angle_alpha   90.00
_cell.angle_beta   90.00
_cell.angle_gamma   90.00
#
_symmetry.space_group_name_H-M   'P 1'
#
loop_
_entity.id
_entity.type
_entity.pdbx_description
1 polymer ?
#
loop_
_entity_poly.entity_id
_entity_poly.type
_entity_poly.pdbx_seq_one_letter_code
_entity_poly.pdbx_strand_id
1 'polypeptide(L)' 'MSQPIKIGIVGVGKIVRDQHLPALAKDQDYRLVAAASRHGKVDDIPNFPTIEA' A
#
# COMPACT_ATOMS: atom_id res chain seq x y z
N MET A 1 -15.82 -13.60 11.38
CA MET A 1 -14.82 -12.54 11.13
C MET A 1 -15.01 -12.05 9.70
N SER A 2 -15.06 -10.74 9.48
CA SER A 2 -15.17 -10.16 8.14
C SER A 2 -13.85 -10.29 7.39
N GLN A 3 -13.90 -10.41 6.06
CA GLN A 3 -12.68 -10.42 5.24
C GLN A 3 -12.03 -9.02 5.25
N PRO A 4 -10.69 -8.93 5.35
CA PRO A 4 -10.01 -7.63 5.33
C PRO A 4 -10.26 -6.86 4.03
N ILE A 5 -10.38 -5.54 4.15
CA ILE A 5 -10.50 -4.63 3.02
C ILE A 5 -9.17 -4.60 2.27
N LYS A 6 -9.19 -5.05 1.02
CA LYS A 6 -8.03 -4.98 0.13
C LYS A 6 -7.86 -3.54 -0.34
N ILE A 7 -6.68 -2.97 -0.12
CA ILE A 7 -6.38 -1.59 -0.49
C ILE A 7 -5.09 -1.50 -1.32
N GLY A 8 -5.00 -0.45 -2.13
CA GLY A 8 -3.79 -0.05 -2.83
C GLY A 8 -3.36 1.36 -2.44
N ILE A 9 -2.06 1.64 -2.50
CA ILE A 9 -1.52 2.99 -2.24
C ILE A 9 -0.98 3.59 -3.53
N VAL A 10 -1.39 4.83 -3.84
CA VAL A 10 -0.88 5.59 -4.97
C VAL A 10 0.02 6.72 -4.48
N GLY A 11 1.25 6.75 -4.99
CA GLY A 11 2.30 7.67 -4.56
C GLY A 11 3.06 7.16 -3.34
N VAL A 12 4.19 6.48 -3.56
CA VAL A 12 5.03 5.95 -2.47
C VAL A 12 6.15 6.94 -2.16
N GLY A 13 5.90 7.79 -1.16
CA GLY A 13 6.86 8.79 -0.66
C GLY A 13 7.19 8.58 0.82
N LYS A 14 7.89 9.55 1.42
CA LYS A 14 8.30 9.51 2.83
C LYS A 14 7.14 9.25 3.79
N ILE A 15 6.02 9.96 3.62
CA ILE A 15 4.85 9.82 4.53
C ILE A 15 4.20 8.42 4.42
N VAL A 16 4.24 7.79 3.25
CA VAL A 16 3.73 6.41 3.10
C VAL A 16 4.54 5.45 3.93
N ARG A 17 5.88 5.55 3.86
CA ARG A 17 6.81 4.69 4.60
C ARG A 17 6.71 4.93 6.11
N ASP A 18 6.67 6.19 6.51
CA ASP A 18 6.77 6.57 7.92
C ASP A 18 5.44 6.40 8.66
N GLN A 19 4.29 6.55 7.97
CA GLN A 19 2.98 6.61 8.63
C GLN A 19 1.96 5.60 8.10
N HIS A 20 1.82 5.46 6.77
CA HIS A 20 0.76 4.62 6.21
C HIS A 20 1.06 3.13 6.37
N LEU A 21 2.27 2.69 5.99
CA LEU A 21 2.66 1.29 6.12
C LEU A 21 2.62 0.81 7.58
N PRO A 22 3.15 1.57 8.58
CA PRO A 22 3.04 1.16 9.98
C PRO A 22 1.61 1.18 10.52
N ALA A 23 0.74 2.08 10.06
CA ALA A 23 -0.67 2.09 10.44
C ALA A 23 -1.40 0.85 9.91
N LEU A 24 -1.20 0.53 8.63
CA LEU A 24 -1.80 -0.64 7.99
C LEU A 24 -1.28 -1.97 8.55
N ALA A 25 -0.03 -2.02 9.00
CA ALA A 25 0.52 -3.20 9.65
C ALA A 25 -0.10 -3.46 11.04
N LYS A 26 -0.68 -2.43 11.68
CA LYS A 26 -1.32 -2.53 13.00
C LYS A 26 -2.82 -2.86 12.93
N ASP A 27 -3.43 -2.70 11.77
CA ASP A 27 -4.87 -2.87 11.58
C ASP A 27 -5.16 -4.11 10.72
N GLN A 28 -5.78 -5.13 11.33
CA GLN A 28 -6.09 -6.39 10.65
C GLN A 28 -7.32 -6.30 9.73
N ASP A 29 -8.09 -5.21 9.82
CA ASP A 29 -9.24 -5.00 8.95
C ASP A 29 -8.81 -4.57 7.54
N TYR A 30 -7.53 -4.24 7.34
CA TYR A 30 -6.97 -3.86 6.04
C TYR A 30 -5.86 -4.79 5.58
N ARG A 31 -5.78 -4.98 4.27
CA ARG A 31 -4.66 -5.66 3.62
C ARG A 31 -4.18 -4.84 2.44
N LEU A 32 -2.93 -4.36 2.53
CA LEU A 32 -2.26 -3.74 1.39
C LEU A 32 -1.91 -4.81 0.36
N VAL A 33 -2.43 -4.65 -0.86
CA VAL A 33 -2.26 -5.64 -1.95
C VAL A 33 -1.57 -5.08 -3.19
N ALA A 34 -1.43 -3.76 -3.32
CA ALA A 34 -0.77 -3.13 -4.46
C ALA A 34 -0.23 -1.73 -4.10
N ALA A 35 0.79 -1.29 -4.82
CA ALA A 35 1.24 0.10 -4.80
C ALA A 35 1.43 0.63 -6.23
N ALA A 36 1.11 1.90 -6.46
CA ALA A 36 1.31 2.57 -7.74
C ALA A 36 2.16 3.83 -7.53
N SER A 37 3.33 3.91 -8.16
CA SER A 37 4.20 5.09 -8.08
C SER A 37 5.24 5.10 -9.20
N ARG A 38 5.67 6.30 -9.58
CA ARG A 38 6.72 6.50 -10.60
C ARG A 38 8.11 6.13 -10.09
N HIS A 39 8.38 6.31 -8.80
CA HIS A 39 9.73 6.17 -8.23
C HIS A 39 9.78 5.33 -6.96
N GLY A 40 8.70 5.31 -6.17
CA GLY A 40 8.68 4.58 -4.91
C GLY A 40 8.13 3.17 -5.06
N LYS A 41 8.68 2.22 -4.29
CA LYS A 41 8.17 0.86 -4.20
C LYS A 41 7.88 0.47 -2.76
N VAL A 42 6.89 -0.40 -2.59
CA VAL A 42 6.60 -1.09 -1.33
C VAL A 42 7.02 -2.55 -1.50
N ASP A 43 7.73 -3.08 -0.51
CA ASP A 43 8.23 -4.45 -0.56
C ASP A 43 7.09 -5.47 -0.45
N ASP A 44 7.32 -6.68 -0.98
CA ASP A 44 6.42 -7.83 -0.90
C ASP A 44 5.03 -7.70 -1.55
N ILE A 45 4.78 -6.64 -2.31
CA ILE A 45 3.54 -6.45 -3.07
C ILE A 45 3.81 -6.03 -4.53
N PRO A 46 2.85 -6.27 -5.44
CA PRO A 46 2.88 -5.70 -6.78
C PRO A 46 3.04 -4.17 -6.78
N ASN A 47 3.98 -3.68 -7.59
CA ASN A 47 4.25 -2.26 -7.77
C ASN A 47 4.03 -1.87 -9.23
N PHE A 48 3.22 -0.84 -9.45
CA PHE A 48 2.80 -0.37 -10.77
C PHE A 48 3.31 1.06 -11.03
N PRO A 49 3.58 1.43 -12.30
CA PRO A 49 4.07 2.77 -12.64
C PRO A 49 2.97 3.84 -12.59
N THR A 50 1.71 3.46 -12.83
CA THR A 50 0.53 4.33 -12.84
C THR A 50 -0.65 3.65 -12.14
N ILE A 51 -1.72 4.40 -11.84
CA ILE A 51 -2.89 3.87 -11.13
C ILE A 51 -3.78 2.98 -12.01
N GLU A 52 -3.71 3.17 -13.33
CA GLU A 52 -4.52 2.47 -14.33
C GLU A 52 -3.91 1.14 -14.80
N ALA A 53 -2.66 0.86 -14.41
CA ALA A 53 -1.87 -0.26 -14.90
C ALA A 53 -2.25 -1.62 -14.29
#